data_AF-A0A495ZC55-F1
#
_entry.id   AF-A0A495ZC55-F1
#
_cell.length_a   1.000
_cell.length_b   1.000
_cell.length_c   1.000
_cell.angle_alpha   90.00
_cell.angle_beta   90.00
_cell.angle_gamma   90.00
#
_symmetry.space_group_name_H-M   'P 1'
#
loop_
_entity.id
_entity.type
_entity.pdbx_description
1 polymer ?
#
loop_
_entity_poly.entity_id
_entity_poly.type
_entity_poly.pdbx_seq_one_letter_code
_entity_poly.pdbx_strand_id
1 'polypeptide(L)'
;MRHLLLVLLAILLVMGCGPEGQKMGSSVMSVMDDTEPTEGTFEGIPRIPVSVAFMQDKITGPWLWMIAPTEPGKGGPDSIDIDSLAVASNGAVTEMAVATNGASEGDWIGEVPWTLGEIADIGGDNVNEVVNKFVLPLIGLGEMNLEDFSSYALISLVSDADRSDVPMRVGSDDAIKVWLNGEVVHNQAVIRGAYDFQDEFKVNLKIGDNLLLVKVSERSHAWSMFVGIGDEAVRAESEPIEAADAEEL
;
A
#
# COMPACT_ATOMS: atom_id res chain seq x y z
N MET A 1 1.89 -18.57 -20.59
CA MET A 1 0.57 -18.57 -21.29
C MET A 1 -0.39 -19.68 -20.85
N ARG A 2 -0.07 -20.99 -20.91
CA ARG A 2 -1.09 -22.05 -20.59
C ARG A 2 -1.32 -22.30 -19.10
N HIS A 3 -0.32 -22.09 -18.23
CA HIS A 3 -0.46 -22.37 -16.80
C HIS A 3 -1.14 -21.25 -16.03
N LEU A 4 -0.83 -19.98 -16.32
CA LEU A 4 -1.54 -18.84 -15.74
C LEU A 4 -3.01 -18.82 -16.17
N LEU A 5 -3.30 -19.13 -17.44
CA LEU A 5 -4.67 -19.26 -17.93
C LEU A 5 -5.42 -20.43 -17.25
N LEU A 6 -4.73 -21.51 -16.83
CA LEU A 6 -5.34 -22.64 -16.12
C LEU A 6 -5.57 -22.36 -14.63
N VAL A 7 -4.68 -21.60 -13.98
CA VAL A 7 -4.85 -21.17 -12.58
C VAL A 7 -5.92 -20.08 -12.48
N LEU A 8 -5.96 -19.13 -13.42
CA LEU A 8 -7.03 -18.12 -13.51
C LEU A 8 -8.36 -18.67 -14.05
N LEU A 9 -8.38 -19.66 -14.96
CA LEU A 9 -9.66 -20.29 -15.38
C LEU A 9 -10.34 -21.05 -14.24
N ALA A 10 -9.58 -21.57 -13.28
CA ALA A 10 -10.15 -22.30 -12.15
C ALA A 10 -10.97 -21.37 -11.22
N ILE A 11 -10.63 -20.08 -11.17
CA ILE A 11 -11.30 -19.07 -10.36
C ILE A 11 -12.66 -18.66 -10.99
N LEU A 12 -12.77 -18.68 -12.33
CA LEU A 12 -13.98 -18.27 -13.05
C LEU A 12 -15.22 -19.18 -12.86
N LEU A 13 -15.07 -20.36 -12.24
CA LEU A 13 -16.13 -21.37 -12.16
C LEU A 13 -16.97 -21.34 -10.87
N VAL A 14 -16.67 -20.47 -9.90
CA VAL A 14 -17.30 -20.52 -8.56
C VAL A 14 -18.35 -19.44 -8.29
N MET A 15 -18.48 -18.37 -9.08
CA MET A 15 -19.40 -17.27 -8.73
C MET A 15 -20.67 -17.23 -9.57
N GLY A 16 -21.67 -18.00 -9.14
CA GLY A 16 -23.06 -17.85 -9.53
C GLY A 16 -23.92 -17.26 -8.42
N CYS A 17 -24.74 -16.26 -8.78
CA CYS A 17 -26.07 -15.92 -8.21
C CYS A 17 -26.21 -14.87 -7.07
N GLY A 18 -26.39 -13.59 -7.47
CA GLY A 18 -27.45 -12.62 -7.06
C GLY A 18 -27.56 -12.07 -5.61
N PRO A 19 -28.52 -11.16 -5.29
CA PRO A 19 -29.30 -10.24 -6.13
C PRO A 19 -29.36 -8.77 -5.61
N GLU A 20 -30.07 -7.93 -6.38
CA GLU A 20 -30.33 -6.48 -6.26
C GLU A 20 -31.10 -6.00 -5.00
N GLY A 21 -30.86 -4.73 -4.65
CA GLY A 21 -31.92 -3.77 -4.28
C GLY A 21 -31.94 -3.25 -2.84
N GLN A 22 -31.92 -1.92 -2.65
CA GLN A 22 -33.10 -1.12 -2.20
C GLN A 22 -32.68 0.32 -1.76
N LYS A 23 -33.34 1.33 -2.36
CA LYS A 23 -33.34 2.74 -1.93
C LYS A 23 -34.44 2.98 -0.87
N MET A 24 -34.16 3.85 0.09
CA MET A 24 -35.03 4.85 0.76
C MET A 24 -34.27 5.35 2.00
N GLY A 25 -34.26 6.60 2.45
CA GLY A 25 -34.95 7.85 2.13
C GLY A 25 -34.68 8.82 3.30
N SER A 26 -34.78 10.13 3.12
CA SER A 26 -35.11 11.06 4.21
C SER A 26 -35.40 12.46 3.67
N SER A 27 -36.43 13.09 4.22
CA SER A 27 -36.82 14.48 4.00
C SER A 27 -37.28 15.04 5.35
N VAL A 28 -36.72 16.18 5.78
CA VAL A 28 -37.27 17.17 6.74
C VAL A 28 -36.35 18.41 6.69
N MET A 29 -36.83 19.61 6.27
CA MET A 29 -37.24 20.79 7.10
C MET A 29 -36.28 21.13 8.26
N SER A 30 -35.89 22.37 8.58
CA SER A 30 -36.14 23.75 8.11
C SER A 30 -35.35 24.73 9.01
N VAL A 31 -35.15 25.98 8.53
CA VAL A 31 -34.93 27.28 9.22
C VAL A 31 -33.64 27.63 10.01
N MET A 32 -32.90 28.59 9.44
CA MET A 32 -32.35 29.87 9.95
C MET A 32 -31.94 30.01 11.44
N ASP A 33 -30.69 30.45 11.67
CA ASP A 33 -30.42 31.65 12.48
C ASP A 33 -29.03 32.24 12.13
N ASP A 34 -29.01 33.52 11.73
CA ASP A 34 -27.82 34.32 11.46
C ASP A 34 -27.38 34.98 12.78
N THR A 35 -26.24 34.58 13.33
CA THR A 35 -25.55 35.37 14.36
C THR A 35 -24.04 35.40 14.08
N GLU A 36 -23.54 36.56 13.68
CA GLU A 36 -22.10 36.83 13.60
C GLU A 36 -21.49 36.88 15.01
N PRO A 37 -20.33 36.25 15.27
CA PRO A 37 -19.66 36.41 16.54
C PRO A 37 -18.82 37.70 16.55
N THR A 38 -19.11 38.55 17.52
CA THR A 38 -18.37 39.78 17.88
C THR A 38 -16.92 39.48 18.27
N GLU A 39 -15.98 40.25 17.74
CA GLU A 39 -14.56 40.21 18.11
C GLU A 39 -14.33 40.55 19.60
N GLY A 40 -13.91 39.56 20.38
CA GLY A 40 -13.41 39.74 21.74
C GLY A 40 -11.90 39.54 21.79
N THR A 41 -11.14 40.57 22.14
CA THR A 41 -9.69 40.51 22.32
C THR A 41 -9.33 39.77 23.62
N PHE A 42 -8.94 38.51 23.53
CA PHE A 42 -8.36 37.76 24.66
C PHE A 42 -6.82 37.88 24.62
N GLU A 43 -6.28 38.85 25.36
CA GLU A 43 -4.86 38.88 25.71
C GLU A 43 -4.64 38.09 27.02
N GLY A 44 -3.67 37.16 27.04
CA GLY A 44 -3.12 36.64 28.31
C GLY A 44 -2.92 35.13 28.47
N ILE A 45 -3.05 34.29 27.45
CA ILE A 45 -2.72 32.85 27.57
C ILE A 45 -1.24 32.63 27.18
N PRO A 46 -0.40 31.99 28.03
CA PRO A 46 0.95 31.62 27.62
C PRO A 46 0.90 30.66 26.43
N ARG A 47 1.54 31.03 25.32
CA ARG A 47 1.70 30.16 24.15
C ARG A 47 2.65 29.01 24.51
N ILE A 48 2.10 27.85 24.87
CA ILE A 48 2.84 26.60 24.76
C ILE A 48 3.13 26.41 23.26
N PRO A 49 4.40 26.24 22.82
CA PRO A 49 4.65 25.81 21.46
C PRO A 49 4.10 24.39 21.33
N VAL A 50 2.87 24.27 20.85
CA VAL A 50 2.40 23.04 20.26
C VAL A 50 3.21 22.92 18.98
N SER A 51 4.20 22.02 18.93
CA SER A 51 4.69 21.55 17.64
C SER A 51 3.51 20.81 17.01
N VAL A 52 2.73 21.52 16.21
CA VAL A 52 1.80 20.88 15.29
C VAL A 52 2.73 20.17 14.32
N ALA A 53 2.95 18.87 14.54
CA ALA A 53 3.53 18.04 13.51
C ALA A 53 2.57 18.16 12.33
N PHE A 54 3.01 18.87 11.27
CA PHE A 54 2.30 18.88 10.02
C PHE A 54 2.28 17.42 9.54
N MET A 55 1.08 16.83 9.48
CA MET A 55 0.88 15.49 8.96
C MET A 55 0.95 15.58 7.44
N GLN A 56 1.97 14.97 6.83
CA GLN A 56 2.06 14.88 5.38
C GLN A 56 1.36 13.63 4.86
N ASP A 57 1.00 13.76 3.59
CA ASP A 57 0.10 12.97 2.77
C ASP A 57 0.37 11.46 2.68
N LYS A 58 -0.62 10.73 2.17
CA LYS A 58 -0.45 9.35 1.73
C LYS A 58 0.62 9.28 0.65
N ILE A 59 1.53 8.32 0.75
CA ILE A 59 2.53 8.04 -0.28
C ILE A 59 1.80 7.37 -1.46
N THR A 60 1.51 8.15 -2.50
CA THR A 60 0.80 7.67 -3.70
C THR A 60 1.74 7.10 -4.76
N GLY A 61 3.04 7.31 -4.65
CA GLY A 61 4.06 6.73 -5.51
C GLY A 61 4.77 7.75 -6.41
N PRO A 62 5.29 7.33 -7.58
CA PRO A 62 5.12 5.99 -8.15
C PRO A 62 5.73 4.89 -7.27
N TRP A 63 5.03 3.77 -7.16
CA TRP A 63 5.53 2.55 -6.51
C TRP A 63 5.91 1.55 -7.60
N LEU A 64 6.85 0.66 -7.29
CA LEU A 64 7.11 -0.51 -8.11
C LEU A 64 6.22 -1.67 -7.63
N TRP A 65 5.29 -2.09 -8.49
CA TRP A 65 4.22 -3.04 -8.18
C TRP A 65 4.51 -4.45 -8.70
N MET A 66 4.09 -5.44 -7.92
CA MET A 66 4.04 -6.86 -8.29
C MET A 66 2.79 -7.51 -7.71
N ILE A 67 2.31 -8.57 -8.36
CA ILE A 67 1.28 -9.46 -7.82
C ILE A 67 1.77 -10.90 -7.89
N ALA A 68 1.36 -11.72 -6.91
CA ALA A 68 1.60 -13.15 -6.90
C ALA A 68 0.35 -13.89 -6.42
N PRO A 69 -0.03 -15.00 -7.08
CA PRO A 69 -1.16 -15.81 -6.64
C PRO A 69 -0.84 -16.47 -5.30
N THR A 70 -1.86 -16.62 -4.47
CA THR A 70 -1.81 -17.44 -3.25
C THR A 70 -2.41 -18.82 -3.54
N GLU A 71 -2.38 -19.72 -2.56
CA GLU A 71 -3.11 -20.98 -2.68
C GLU A 71 -4.62 -20.68 -2.77
N PRO A 72 -5.40 -21.35 -3.66
CA PRO A 72 -6.82 -21.07 -3.79
C PRO A 72 -7.56 -21.22 -2.46
N GLY A 73 -8.32 -20.20 -2.08
CA GLY A 73 -9.02 -20.19 -0.82
C GLY A 73 -8.17 -19.75 0.39
N LYS A 74 -6.94 -19.29 0.18
CA LYS A 74 -5.92 -19.05 1.22
C LYS A 74 -5.31 -17.67 1.20
N GLY A 75 -5.98 -16.70 0.58
CA GLY A 75 -5.63 -15.29 0.68
C GLY A 75 -5.74 -14.70 2.09
N GLY A 76 -5.50 -13.39 2.22
CA GLY A 76 -5.60 -12.67 3.48
C GLY A 76 -4.59 -13.16 4.54
N PRO A 77 -5.03 -13.46 5.78
CA PRO A 77 -4.14 -13.88 6.86
C PRO A 77 -3.50 -15.26 6.63
N ASP A 78 -4.13 -16.14 5.85
CA ASP A 78 -3.62 -17.50 5.58
C ASP A 78 -2.34 -17.47 4.71
N SER A 79 -2.15 -16.41 3.90
CA SER A 79 -1.02 -16.25 2.97
C SER A 79 -0.03 -15.16 3.34
N ILE A 80 -0.31 -14.34 4.37
CA ILE A 80 0.53 -13.17 4.66
C ILE A 80 1.98 -13.54 5.01
N ASP A 81 2.18 -14.69 5.66
CA ASP A 81 3.50 -15.23 6.01
C ASP A 81 4.02 -16.29 5.03
N ILE A 82 3.29 -16.57 3.94
CA ILE A 82 3.78 -17.39 2.83
C ILE A 82 4.56 -16.48 1.89
N ASP A 83 5.78 -16.89 1.51
CA ASP A 83 6.59 -16.17 0.52
C ASP A 83 6.00 -16.35 -0.89
N SER A 84 5.01 -15.53 -1.25
CA SER A 84 4.29 -15.71 -2.53
C SER A 84 5.17 -15.41 -3.73
N LEU A 85 6.22 -14.58 -3.57
CA LEU A 85 7.22 -14.36 -4.62
C LEU A 85 8.05 -15.62 -4.87
N ALA A 86 8.47 -16.32 -3.81
CA ALA A 86 9.17 -17.59 -3.93
C ALA A 86 8.27 -18.67 -4.54
N VAL A 87 7.01 -18.74 -4.13
CA VAL A 87 6.05 -19.70 -4.72
C VAL A 87 5.88 -19.41 -6.22
N ALA A 88 5.62 -18.15 -6.60
CA ALA A 88 5.40 -17.77 -8.00
C ALA A 88 6.65 -17.93 -8.88
N SER A 89 7.84 -17.76 -8.31
CA SER A 89 9.12 -17.88 -9.02
C SER A 89 9.79 -19.25 -8.88
N ASN A 90 9.13 -20.23 -8.25
CA ASN A 90 9.71 -21.53 -7.92
C ASN A 90 11.05 -21.43 -7.15
N GLY A 91 11.10 -20.48 -6.22
CA GLY A 91 12.21 -20.23 -5.29
C GLY A 91 13.33 -19.34 -5.83
N ALA A 92 13.20 -18.80 -7.04
CA ALA A 92 14.25 -17.97 -7.63
C ALA A 92 14.38 -16.59 -6.96
N VAL A 93 13.26 -16.01 -6.53
CA VAL A 93 13.19 -14.71 -5.84
C VAL A 93 12.35 -14.88 -4.58
N THR A 94 12.79 -14.30 -3.47
CA THR A 94 12.08 -14.35 -2.17
C THR A 94 11.64 -12.95 -1.75
N GLU A 95 10.61 -12.86 -0.93
CA GLU A 95 10.21 -11.60 -0.27
C GLU A 95 11.39 -10.95 0.46
N MET A 96 12.18 -11.74 1.16
CA MET A 96 13.36 -11.26 1.89
C MET A 96 14.43 -10.69 0.94
N ALA A 97 14.67 -11.34 -0.20
CA ALA A 97 15.63 -10.84 -1.19
C ALA A 97 15.19 -9.49 -1.77
N VAL A 98 13.90 -9.33 -2.07
CA VAL A 98 13.35 -8.06 -2.57
C VAL A 98 13.36 -6.99 -1.48
N ALA A 99 12.95 -7.33 -0.24
CA ALA A 99 12.97 -6.40 0.88
C ALA A 99 14.37 -5.89 1.24
N THR A 100 15.41 -6.67 0.92
CA THR A 100 16.82 -6.33 1.23
C THR A 100 17.50 -5.60 0.08
N ASN A 101 17.27 -6.02 -1.17
CA ASN A 101 18.05 -5.59 -2.33
C ASN A 101 17.25 -4.80 -3.35
N GLY A 102 15.92 -4.73 -3.20
CA GLY A 102 15.02 -4.13 -4.16
C GLY A 102 14.71 -5.04 -5.35
N ALA A 103 14.02 -4.46 -6.32
CA ALA A 103 13.73 -5.00 -7.63
C ALA A 103 13.76 -3.85 -8.64
N SER A 104 13.91 -4.16 -9.93
CA SER A 104 13.90 -3.15 -10.99
C SER A 104 12.66 -3.27 -11.88
N GLU A 105 12.22 -2.14 -12.45
CA GLU A 105 11.13 -2.16 -13.44
C GLU A 105 11.46 -3.11 -14.60
N GLY A 106 10.49 -3.95 -14.95
CA GLY A 106 10.64 -4.95 -16.00
C GLY A 106 11.30 -6.25 -15.57
N ASP A 107 11.77 -6.39 -14.32
CA ASP A 107 12.19 -7.69 -13.78
C ASP A 107 10.98 -8.61 -13.63
N TRP A 108 11.14 -9.89 -13.99
CA TRP A 108 10.02 -10.83 -14.06
C TRP A 108 9.94 -11.75 -12.84
N ILE A 109 8.74 -11.89 -12.28
CA ILE A 109 8.36 -12.96 -11.35
C ILE A 109 7.37 -13.87 -12.07
N GLY A 110 7.84 -15.03 -12.51
CA GLY A 110 7.04 -15.94 -13.33
C GLY A 110 6.64 -15.29 -14.66
N GLU A 111 5.36 -14.98 -14.83
CA GLU A 111 4.80 -14.34 -16.04
C GLU A 111 4.40 -12.87 -15.81
N VAL A 112 4.78 -12.24 -14.70
CA VAL A 112 4.43 -10.85 -14.36
C VAL A 112 5.70 -10.01 -14.22
N PRO A 113 5.81 -8.84 -14.86
CA PRO A 113 6.92 -7.91 -14.65
C PRO A 113 6.63 -6.93 -13.49
N TRP A 114 7.68 -6.54 -12.75
CA TRP A 114 7.63 -5.39 -11.86
C TRP A 114 7.30 -4.13 -12.68
N THR A 115 6.35 -3.34 -12.20
CA THR A 115 5.77 -2.25 -13.01
C THR A 115 5.56 -0.99 -12.18
N LEU A 116 5.94 0.17 -12.71
CA LEU A 116 5.68 1.45 -12.02
C LEU A 116 4.21 1.85 -12.09
N GLY A 117 3.68 2.34 -10.97
CA GLY A 117 2.31 2.83 -10.90
C GLY A 117 2.02 3.66 -9.65
N GLU A 118 1.16 4.66 -9.80
CA GLU A 118 0.62 5.43 -8.68
C GLU A 118 -0.69 4.81 -8.17
N ILE A 119 -0.84 4.80 -6.84
CA ILE A 119 -2.08 4.37 -6.16
C ILE A 119 -2.92 5.58 -5.77
N ALA A 120 -4.24 5.43 -5.86
CA ALA A 120 -5.16 6.46 -5.36
C ALA A 120 -5.06 6.60 -3.84
N ASP A 121 -5.13 7.83 -3.34
CA ASP A 121 -5.09 8.15 -1.90
C ASP A 121 -6.44 7.92 -1.20
N ILE A 122 -7.45 7.45 -1.92
CA ILE A 122 -8.81 7.20 -1.43
C ILE A 122 -9.36 5.90 -2.04
N GLY A 123 -10.47 5.41 -1.49
CA GLY A 123 -11.22 4.28 -2.02
C GLY A 123 -10.88 2.94 -1.37
N GLY A 124 -11.87 2.04 -1.32
CA GLY A 124 -11.70 0.72 -0.70
C GLY A 124 -11.16 -0.36 -1.63
N ASP A 125 -10.83 -0.02 -2.87
CA ASP A 125 -10.38 -0.97 -3.91
C ASP A 125 -9.18 -0.43 -4.72
N ASN A 126 -8.38 0.47 -4.12
CA ASN A 126 -7.33 1.20 -4.83
C ASN A 126 -6.17 0.30 -5.30
N VAL A 127 -5.96 -0.87 -4.70
CA VAL A 127 -4.97 -1.85 -5.19
C VAL A 127 -5.47 -2.51 -6.48
N ASN A 128 -6.75 -2.86 -6.55
CA ASN A 128 -7.35 -3.41 -7.76
C ASN A 128 -7.29 -2.43 -8.93
N GLU A 129 -7.53 -1.13 -8.66
CA GLU A 129 -7.38 -0.07 -9.68
C GLU A 129 -5.97 -0.02 -10.26
N VAL A 130 -4.93 -0.07 -9.40
CA VAL A 130 -3.52 -0.11 -9.83
C VAL A 130 -3.25 -1.35 -10.68
N VAL A 131 -3.67 -2.52 -10.19
CA VAL A 131 -3.43 -3.80 -10.88
C VAL A 131 -4.07 -3.81 -12.26
N ASN A 132 -5.34 -3.38 -12.37
CA ASN A 132 -6.07 -3.31 -13.62
C ASN A 132 -5.47 -2.30 -14.61
N LYS A 133 -4.96 -1.18 -14.09
CA LYS A 133 -4.43 -0.10 -14.93
C LYS A 133 -3.00 -0.34 -15.41
N PHE A 134 -2.15 -0.90 -14.55
CA PHE A 134 -0.71 -0.96 -14.80
C PHE A 134 -0.19 -2.38 -15.01
N VAL A 135 -0.72 -3.39 -14.31
CA VAL A 135 -0.15 -4.75 -14.31
C VAL A 135 -0.82 -5.65 -15.34
N LEU A 136 -2.15 -5.78 -15.30
CA LEU A 136 -2.89 -6.71 -16.18
C LEU A 136 -2.71 -6.45 -17.69
N PRO A 137 -2.65 -5.19 -18.16
CA PRO A 137 -2.45 -4.92 -19.59
C PRO A 137 -1.12 -5.46 -20.12
N LEU A 138 -0.08 -5.51 -19.28
CA LEU A 138 1.26 -5.99 -19.66
C LEU A 138 1.30 -7.51 -19.89
N ILE A 139 0.37 -8.24 -19.25
CA ILE A 139 0.21 -9.69 -19.41
C ILE A 139 -0.95 -10.05 -20.35
N GLY A 140 -1.52 -9.06 -21.05
CA GLY A 140 -2.57 -9.25 -22.05
C GLY A 140 -3.94 -9.60 -21.44
N LEU A 141 -4.18 -9.25 -20.19
CA LEU A 141 -5.46 -9.43 -19.50
C LEU A 141 -6.24 -8.11 -19.46
N GLY A 142 -7.58 -8.22 -19.44
CA GLY A 142 -8.49 -7.09 -19.24
C GLY A 142 -8.77 -6.85 -17.76
N GLU A 143 -9.70 -5.95 -17.46
CA GLU A 143 -10.11 -5.64 -16.08
C GLU A 143 -10.69 -6.88 -15.38
N MET A 144 -10.25 -7.13 -14.15
CA MET A 144 -10.70 -8.23 -13.29
C MET A 144 -10.62 -7.81 -11.82
N ASN A 145 -11.37 -8.50 -10.96
CA ASN A 145 -11.15 -8.48 -9.53
C ASN A 145 -10.30 -9.69 -9.16
N LEU A 146 -9.11 -9.45 -8.65
CA LEU A 146 -8.21 -10.50 -8.22
C LEU A 146 -8.57 -10.93 -6.80
N GLU A 147 -8.93 -12.21 -6.66
CA GLU A 147 -9.12 -12.85 -5.36
C GLU A 147 -8.01 -13.87 -5.10
N ASP A 148 -7.65 -14.04 -3.83
CA ASP A 148 -6.57 -14.93 -3.40
C ASP A 148 -5.20 -14.53 -4.00
N PHE A 149 -4.90 -13.23 -4.02
CA PHE A 149 -3.61 -12.69 -4.45
C PHE A 149 -2.89 -11.95 -3.32
N SER A 150 -1.56 -11.92 -3.41
CA SER A 150 -0.73 -10.95 -2.71
C SER A 150 -0.25 -9.89 -3.69
N SER A 151 -0.39 -8.61 -3.32
CA SER A 151 0.27 -7.50 -3.99
C SER A 151 1.51 -7.10 -3.20
N TYR A 152 2.48 -6.53 -3.93
CA TYR A 152 3.70 -5.99 -3.39
C TYR A 152 3.91 -4.59 -3.96
N ALA A 153 4.21 -3.64 -3.10
CA ALA A 153 4.56 -2.28 -3.44
C ALA A 153 5.95 -1.96 -2.86
N LEU A 154 6.89 -1.61 -3.72
CA LEU A 154 8.26 -1.28 -3.35
C LEU A 154 8.54 0.20 -3.64
N ILE A 155 9.21 0.88 -2.72
CA ILE A 155 9.65 2.27 -2.85
C ILE A 155 10.88 2.55 -1.98
N SER A 156 11.69 3.55 -2.33
CA SER A 156 12.74 4.08 -1.46
C SER A 156 12.20 5.27 -0.65
N LEU A 157 12.43 5.25 0.66
CA LEU A 157 12.26 6.40 1.54
C LEU A 157 13.60 7.10 1.72
N VAL A 158 13.78 8.23 1.06
CA VAL A 158 15.03 9.01 1.08
C VAL A 158 15.02 9.92 2.29
N SER A 159 16.02 9.77 3.17
CA SER A 159 16.21 10.63 4.33
C SER A 159 17.52 11.42 4.24
N ASP A 160 17.49 12.69 4.61
CA ASP A 160 18.68 13.56 4.66
C ASP A 160 19.51 13.40 5.95
N ALA A 161 19.05 12.59 6.90
CA ALA A 161 19.72 12.32 8.17
C ALA A 161 19.29 10.96 8.75
N ASP A 162 20.05 10.46 9.73
CA ASP A 162 19.57 9.37 10.57
C ASP A 162 18.41 9.86 11.45
N ARG A 163 17.29 9.12 11.47
CA ARG A 163 16.07 9.47 12.18
C ARG A 163 15.60 8.30 13.03
N SER A 164 15.21 8.59 14.26
CA SER A 164 14.69 7.58 15.19
C SER A 164 13.25 7.86 15.52
N ASP A 165 12.48 6.79 15.79
CA ASP A 165 11.09 6.87 16.22
C ASP A 165 10.16 7.62 15.23
N VAL A 166 10.46 7.57 13.93
CA VAL A 166 9.66 8.20 12.88
C VAL A 166 8.29 7.51 12.82
N PRO A 167 7.18 8.24 12.98
CA PRO A 167 5.85 7.65 12.87
C PRO A 167 5.61 7.12 11.45
N MET A 168 5.12 5.89 11.34
CA MET A 168 4.64 5.30 10.10
C MET A 168 3.20 4.83 10.31
N ARG A 169 2.36 5.05 9.29
CA ARG A 169 0.94 4.69 9.31
C ARG A 169 0.61 3.87 8.10
N VAL A 170 -0.17 2.82 8.30
CA VAL A 170 -0.63 1.96 7.21
C VAL A 170 -2.11 1.60 7.36
N GLY A 171 -2.75 1.34 6.24
CA GLY A 171 -4.09 0.75 6.16
C GLY A 171 -4.09 -0.33 5.10
N SER A 172 -4.87 -1.39 5.31
CA SER A 172 -4.93 -2.50 4.35
C SER A 172 -6.27 -3.21 4.34
N ASP A 173 -6.63 -3.69 3.17
CA ASP A 173 -7.69 -4.67 2.95
C ASP A 173 -7.09 -5.78 2.09
N ASP A 174 -6.84 -6.99 2.58
CA ASP A 174 -7.04 -7.51 3.94
C ASP A 174 -5.78 -7.35 4.81
N ALA A 175 -4.89 -8.35 4.76
CA ALA A 175 -3.74 -8.50 5.64
C ALA A 175 -2.53 -7.72 5.09
N ILE A 176 -1.67 -7.20 5.98
CA ILE A 176 -0.50 -6.41 5.59
C ILE A 176 0.76 -6.84 6.29
N LYS A 177 1.88 -6.78 5.57
CA LYS A 177 3.21 -6.96 6.11
C LYS A 177 4.15 -5.94 5.48
N VAL A 178 4.97 -5.31 6.32
CA VAL A 178 5.84 -4.20 5.94
C VAL A 178 7.26 -4.54 6.33
N TRP A 179 8.17 -4.40 5.37
CA TRP A 179 9.59 -4.49 5.58
C TRP A 179 10.24 -3.13 5.32
N LEU A 180 11.23 -2.80 6.14
CA LEU A 180 12.10 -1.65 5.95
C LEU A 180 13.55 -2.14 6.03
N ASN A 181 14.34 -1.88 5.00
CA ASN A 181 15.75 -2.29 4.92
C ASN A 181 15.96 -3.79 5.21
N GLY A 182 15.08 -4.65 4.69
CA GLY A 182 15.12 -6.11 4.88
C GLY A 182 14.54 -6.61 6.22
N GLU A 183 14.11 -5.73 7.12
CA GLU A 183 13.55 -6.12 8.42
C GLU A 183 12.02 -5.95 8.45
N VAL A 184 11.29 -6.93 8.97
CA VAL A 184 9.84 -6.80 9.18
C VAL A 184 9.59 -5.80 10.30
N VAL A 185 9.00 -4.65 9.98
CA VAL A 185 8.68 -3.57 10.93
C VAL A 185 7.22 -3.56 11.35
N HIS A 186 6.33 -4.17 10.55
CA HIS A 186 4.91 -4.34 10.87
C HIS A 186 4.35 -5.60 10.21
N ASN A 187 3.46 -6.29 10.91
CA ASN A 187 2.73 -7.44 10.37
C ASN A 187 1.36 -7.52 11.04
N GLN A 188 0.30 -7.49 10.24
CA GLN A 188 -1.07 -7.62 10.69
C GLN A 188 -1.82 -8.64 9.83
N ALA A 189 -1.98 -9.84 10.38
CA ALA A 189 -2.65 -10.98 9.75
C ALA A 189 -4.15 -10.99 10.08
N VAL A 190 -4.94 -10.12 9.46
CA VAL A 190 -6.39 -10.02 9.70
C VAL A 190 -7.16 -9.77 8.40
N ILE A 191 -8.40 -10.24 8.36
CA ILE A 191 -9.39 -9.88 7.32
C ILE A 191 -10.07 -8.58 7.74
N ARG A 192 -10.03 -7.54 6.91
CA ARG A 192 -10.60 -6.22 7.23
C ARG A 192 -10.74 -5.37 5.97
N GLY A 193 -11.73 -4.48 5.95
CA GLY A 193 -11.78 -3.39 4.99
C GLY A 193 -10.92 -2.20 5.39
N ALA A 194 -10.44 -1.41 4.43
CA ALA A 194 -9.74 -0.15 4.68
C ALA A 194 -10.16 0.97 3.72
N TYR A 195 -10.21 2.18 4.26
CA TYR A 195 -10.46 3.43 3.51
C TYR A 195 -9.46 4.53 3.90
N ASP A 196 -8.60 4.26 4.89
CA ASP A 196 -7.58 5.15 5.41
C ASP A 196 -6.57 4.36 6.26
N PHE A 197 -5.66 5.05 6.93
CA PHE A 197 -4.77 4.47 7.94
C PHE A 197 -5.53 3.80 9.10
N GLN A 198 -5.04 2.64 9.52
CA GLN A 198 -5.63 1.83 10.60
C GLN A 198 -4.59 1.44 11.65
N ASP A 199 -3.34 1.23 11.23
CA ASP A 199 -2.23 0.86 12.09
C ASP A 199 -1.21 2.01 12.13
N GLU A 200 -0.61 2.22 13.30
CA GLU A 200 0.45 3.21 13.52
C GLU A 200 1.59 2.55 14.32
N PHE A 201 2.81 2.74 13.85
CA PHE A 201 4.02 2.23 14.47
C PHE A 201 5.18 3.20 14.24
N LYS A 202 6.35 2.88 14.77
CA LYS A 202 7.55 3.71 14.64
C LYS A 202 8.64 2.94 13.92
N VAL A 203 9.38 3.65 13.08
CA VAL A 203 10.53 3.13 12.35
C VAL A 203 11.76 4.00 12.57
N ASN A 204 12.93 3.42 12.31
CA ASN A 204 14.19 4.16 12.28
C ASN A 204 14.66 4.23 10.83
N LEU A 205 15.01 5.43 10.38
CA LEU A 205 15.57 5.66 9.05
C LEU A 205 17.05 5.95 9.16
N LYS A 206 17.80 5.47 8.18
CA LYS A 206 19.20 5.84 7.96
C LYS A 206 19.26 7.04 7.02
N ILE A 207 20.33 7.81 7.10
CA ILE A 207 20.66 8.78 6.03
C ILE A 207 20.77 8.04 4.68
N GLY A 208 20.21 8.65 3.63
CA GLY A 208 20.11 8.08 2.29
C GLY A 208 18.84 7.25 2.07
N ASP A 209 18.94 6.23 1.22
CA ASP A 209 17.83 5.36 0.85
C ASP A 209 17.45 4.39 1.97
N ASN A 210 16.14 4.27 2.21
CA ASN A 210 15.57 3.25 3.07
C ASN A 210 14.52 2.47 2.28
N LEU A 211 14.84 1.22 1.94
CA LEU A 211 13.99 0.43 1.07
C LEU A 211 12.75 -0.07 1.84
N LEU A 212 11.56 0.31 1.36
CA LEU A 212 10.28 -0.07 1.94
C LEU A 212 9.58 -1.05 0.99
N LEU A 213 9.29 -2.25 1.48
CA LEU A 213 8.44 -3.23 0.81
C LEU A 213 7.15 -3.39 1.62
N VAL A 214 6.01 -3.27 0.96
CA VAL A 214 4.70 -3.53 1.54
C VAL A 214 4.03 -4.66 0.79
N LYS A 215 3.60 -5.68 1.52
CA LYS A 215 2.74 -6.75 1.02
C LYS A 215 1.33 -6.54 1.54
N VAL A 216 0.34 -6.54 0.65
CA VAL A 216 -1.06 -6.72 1.02
C VAL A 216 -1.51 -8.06 0.47
N SER A 217 -2.11 -8.89 1.31
CA SER A 217 -2.72 -10.15 0.85
C SER A 217 -4.23 -10.03 0.97
N GLU A 218 -4.91 -10.22 -0.15
CA GLU A 218 -6.37 -10.18 -0.27
C GLU A 218 -6.92 -11.61 -0.16
N ARG A 219 -8.13 -11.75 0.38
CA ARG A 219 -8.88 -13.01 0.39
C ARG A 219 -10.06 -13.04 -0.58
N SER A 220 -10.89 -12.00 -0.61
CA SER A 220 -12.04 -11.89 -1.52
C SER A 220 -12.52 -10.44 -1.63
N HIS A 221 -13.22 -10.10 -2.71
CA HIS A 221 -13.83 -8.80 -3.00
C HIS A 221 -12.84 -7.67 -3.33
N ALA A 222 -12.72 -6.69 -2.45
CA ALA A 222 -11.98 -5.45 -2.67
C ALA A 222 -10.71 -5.48 -1.83
N TRP A 223 -9.72 -4.72 -2.24
CA TRP A 223 -8.46 -4.62 -1.52
C TRP A 223 -7.80 -3.27 -1.71
N SER A 224 -7.20 -2.81 -0.62
CA SER A 224 -6.65 -1.46 -0.55
C SER A 224 -5.36 -1.40 0.24
N MET A 225 -4.57 -0.38 -0.05
CA MET A 225 -3.34 -0.06 0.63
C MET A 225 -3.25 1.45 0.86
N PHE A 226 -2.86 1.83 2.08
CA PHE A 226 -2.51 3.19 2.44
C PHE A 226 -1.20 3.16 3.20
N VAL A 227 -0.26 4.03 2.85
CA VAL A 227 1.03 4.17 3.54
C VAL A 227 1.33 5.64 3.73
N GLY A 228 1.80 6.03 4.91
CA GLY A 228 2.24 7.37 5.22
C GLY A 228 3.42 7.37 6.18
N ILE A 229 4.26 8.39 6.09
CA ILE A 229 5.39 8.58 6.99
C ILE A 229 5.38 10.00 7.58
N GLY A 230 5.57 10.08 8.89
CA GLY A 230 5.45 11.30 9.67
C GLY A 230 6.74 12.10 9.74
N ASP A 231 7.29 12.50 8.59
CA ASP A 231 8.45 13.40 8.51
C ASP A 231 8.51 14.09 7.14
N GLU A 232 8.34 15.42 7.10
CA GLU A 232 8.31 16.20 5.85
C GLU A 232 9.65 16.21 5.09
N ALA A 233 10.76 15.87 5.76
CA ALA A 233 12.06 15.78 5.12
C ALA A 233 12.27 14.44 4.40
N VAL A 234 11.40 13.45 4.62
CA VAL A 234 11.48 12.15 3.97
C VAL A 234 10.75 12.21 2.62
N ARG A 235 11.45 11.84 1.55
CA ARG A 235 10.87 11.74 0.21
C ARG A 235 10.64 10.28 -0.15
N ALA A 236 9.60 10.00 -0.92
CA ALA A 236 9.32 8.68 -1.44
C ALA A 236 9.64 8.65 -2.94
N GLU A 237 10.53 7.75 -3.35
CA GLU A 237 11.07 7.69 -4.72
C GLU A 237 11.08 6.24 -5.23
N SER A 238 10.69 6.03 -6.48
CA SER A 238 10.53 4.68 -7.06
C SER A 238 11.84 3.96 -7.37
N GLU A 239 12.94 4.70 -7.47
CA GLU A 239 14.30 4.20 -7.68
C GLU A 239 15.14 4.65 -6.48
N PRO A 240 16.10 3.84 -5.99
CA PRO A 240 17.13 4.35 -5.09
C PRO A 240 17.86 5.49 -5.82
N ILE A 241 18.02 6.65 -5.17
CA ILE A 241 18.93 7.67 -5.74
C ILE A 241 20.32 7.06 -5.60
N GLU A 242 20.94 6.64 -6.72
CA GLU A 242 22.36 6.25 -6.69
C GLU A 242 23.11 7.29 -5.86
N ALA A 243 23.69 6.84 -4.75
CA ALA A 243 24.30 7.70 -3.76
C ALA A 243 25.23 8.67 -4.50
N ALA A 244 24.87 9.96 -4.51
CA ALA A 244 25.70 10.98 -5.13
C ALA A 244 27.11 10.81 -4.58
N ASP A 245 28.06 10.56 -5.50
CA ASP A 245 29.45 10.27 -5.21
C ASP A 245 29.93 11.08 -4.00
N ALA A 246 30.13 10.40 -2.88
CA ALA A 246 30.71 10.97 -1.67
C ALA A 246 32.23 11.15 -1.83
N GLU A 247 32.65 11.83 -2.91
CA GLU A 247 33.99 12.35 -3.13
C GLU A 247 33.92 13.81 -3.59
N GLU A 248 33.55 14.73 -2.69
CA GLU A 248 34.19 16.05 -2.64
C GLU A 248 33.84 16.79 -1.33
N LEU A 249 34.63 16.58 -0.27
CA LEU A 249 34.98 17.58 0.75
C LEU A 249 36.29 17.20 1.47
#